data_AF-A0A1B6KY51-F1
#
_entry.id   AF-A0A1B6KY51-F1
#
_cell.length_a   1.000
_cell.length_b   1.000
_cell.length_c   1.000
_cell.angle_alpha   90.00
_cell.angle_beta   90.00
_cell.angle_gamma   90.00
#
_symmetry.space_group_name_H-M   'P 1'
#
loop_
_entity.id
_entity.type
_entity.pdbx_description
1 polymer ?
#
loop_
_entity_poly.entity_id
_entity_poly.type
_entity_poly.pdbx_seq_one_letter_code
_entity_poly.pdbx_strand_id
1 'polypeptide(L)'
;ARGLDIPHVEHVIHYQVPRTSETYVHRSGRTARANNEGLTLMLIESAEQRQYLRLMKTLNREKELPRFPIVSELMDAVKQRVNLARDIDTMQLEYKRATSKVSWVQKAAEEMDLLLDE
;
A
#
# COMPACT_ATOMS: atom_id res chain seq x y z
N ALA A 1 13.55 -9.88 12.20
CA ALA A 1 13.32 -8.48 11.79
C ALA A 1 14.50 -7.64 12.27
N ARG A 2 15.22 -6.94 11.37
CA ARG A 2 16.18 -5.91 11.80
C ARG A 2 15.35 -4.69 12.20
N GLY A 3 15.19 -4.47 13.50
CA GLY A 3 14.41 -3.35 14.02
C GLY A 3 15.24 -2.08 13.95
N LEU A 4 14.84 -1.14 13.10
CA LEU A 4 15.24 0.25 13.30
C LEU A 4 14.70 0.66 14.67
N ASP A 5 15.60 0.94 15.60
CA ASP A 5 15.24 1.48 16.90
C ASP A 5 15.15 2.98 16.77
N ILE A 6 13.93 3.47 16.56
CA ILE A 6 13.63 4.88 16.44
C ILE A 6 13.06 5.31 17.79
N PRO A 7 13.74 6.21 18.52
CA PRO A 7 13.23 6.69 19.80
C PRO A 7 11.98 7.54 19.57
N HIS A 8 11.08 7.55 20.56
CA HIS A 8 9.90 8.44 20.61
C HIS A 8 8.91 8.32 19.43
N VAL A 9 8.67 7.10 18.93
CA VAL A 9 7.58 6.90 17.96
C VAL A 9 6.23 7.10 18.66
N GLU A 10 5.54 8.18 18.34
CA GLU A 10 4.20 8.49 18.88
C GLU A 10 3.06 7.78 18.14
N HIS A 11 3.27 7.50 16.85
CA HIS A 11 2.23 7.01 15.95
C HIS A 11 2.73 5.83 15.12
N VAL A 12 1.91 4.77 15.06
CA VAL A 12 2.11 3.64 14.15
C VAL A 12 0.89 3.52 13.24
N ILE A 13 1.11 3.64 11.93
CA ILE A 13 0.06 3.49 10.92
C ILE A 13 0.26 2.15 10.20
N HIS A 14 -0.67 1.23 10.39
CA HIS A 14 -0.75 0.00 9.60
C HIS A 14 -1.47 0.32 8.30
N TYR A 15 -0.71 0.45 7.21
CA TYR A 15 -1.26 0.70 5.88
C TYR A 15 -2.09 -0.48 5.35
N GLN A 16 -1.79 -1.69 5.82
CA GLN A 16 -2.50 -2.93 5.50
C GLN A 16 -2.74 -3.72 6.78
N VAL A 17 -3.77 -4.56 6.79
CA VAL A 17 -4.06 -5.40 7.95
C VAL A 17 -2.93 -6.44 8.15
N PRO A 18 -2.30 -6.51 9.34
CA PRO A 18 -1.29 -7.52 9.62
C PRO A 18 -1.83 -8.94 9.45
N ARG A 19 -1.02 -9.84 8.87
CA ARG A 19 -1.41 -11.24 8.64
C ARG A 19 -1.46 -12.09 9.91
N THR A 20 -0.71 -11.70 10.94
CA THR A 20 -0.64 -12.40 12.22
C THR A 20 -0.73 -11.43 13.39
N SER A 21 -1.23 -11.93 14.53
CA SER A 21 -1.25 -11.20 15.82
C SER A 21 0.15 -10.80 16.26
N GLU A 22 1.13 -11.68 16.11
CA GLU A 22 2.53 -11.41 16.41
C GLU A 22 3.07 -10.22 15.60
N THR A 23 2.80 -10.17 14.29
CA THR A 23 3.22 -9.04 13.45
C THR A 23 2.55 -7.74 13.90
N TYR A 24 1.26 -7.78 14.24
CA TYR A 24 0.54 -6.63 14.77
C TYR A 24 1.17 -6.13 16.07
N VAL A 25 1.46 -7.03 17.03
CA VAL A 25 2.05 -6.68 18.33
C VAL A 25 3.46 -6.11 18.15
N HIS A 26 4.32 -6.73 17.35
CA HIS A 26 5.69 -6.27 17.12
C HIS A 26 5.79 -4.89 16.46
N ARG A 27 4.84 -4.56 15.58
CA ARG A 27 4.75 -3.25 14.91
C ARG A 27 4.10 -2.21 15.81
N SER A 28 3.01 -2.56 16.48
CA SER A 28 2.32 -1.63 17.39
C SER A 28 3.15 -1.32 18.63
N GLY A 29 3.97 -2.26 19.10
CA GLY A 29 4.93 -2.05 20.20
C GLY A 29 6.12 -1.15 19.86
N ARG A 30 6.08 -0.44 18.73
CA ARG A 30 7.02 0.64 18.41
C ARG A 30 6.61 1.95 19.09
N THR A 31 5.32 2.13 19.39
CA THR A 31 4.81 3.28 20.15
C THR A 31 4.50 2.94 21.62
N ALA A 32 4.06 3.92 22.40
CA ALA A 32 3.67 3.80 23.82
C ALA A 32 4.78 3.18 24.71
N ARG A 33 6.03 3.60 24.52
CA ARG A 33 7.19 3.14 25.30
C ARG A 33 7.55 4.12 26.42
N ALA A 34 8.16 3.60 27.48
CA ALA A 34 8.68 4.40 28.61
C ALA A 34 7.62 5.32 29.26
N ASN A 35 6.42 4.78 29.52
CA ASN A 35 5.25 5.49 30.06
C ASN A 35 4.71 6.64 29.20
N ASN A 36 5.16 6.79 27.96
CA ASN A 36 4.52 7.69 27.01
C ASN A 36 3.24 7.06 26.45
N GLU A 37 2.29 7.91 26.10
CA GLU A 37 1.14 7.50 25.30
C GLU A 37 1.56 7.18 23.86
N GLY A 38 0.68 6.51 23.12
CA GLY A 38 0.93 6.16 21.74
C GLY A 38 -0.34 5.75 21.02
N LEU A 39 -0.38 6.01 19.73
CA LEU A 39 -1.54 5.73 18.89
C LEU A 39 -1.18 4.75 17.77
N THR A 40 -2.03 3.73 17.62
CA THR A 40 -2.02 2.84 16.47
C THR A 40 -3.27 3.06 15.64
N LEU A 41 -3.08 3.37 14.36
CA LEU A 41 -4.14 3.49 13.36
C LEU A 41 -3.98 2.37 12.35
N MET A 42 -5.08 1.74 11.94
CA MET A 42 -5.09 0.71 10.91
C MET A 42 -6.03 1.14 9.80
N LEU A 43 -5.50 1.19 8.58
CA LEU A 43 -6.30 1.32 7.37
C LEU A 43 -6.77 -0.09 6.99
N ILE A 44 -8.05 -0.22 6.68
CA ILE A 44 -8.69 -1.51 6.41
C ILE A 44 -9.49 -1.34 5.15
N GLU A 45 -9.07 -2.01 4.07
CA GLU A 45 -9.90 -2.10 2.88
C GLU A 45 -11.06 -3.07 3.08
N SER A 46 -12.12 -2.90 2.30
CA SER A 46 -13.29 -3.79 2.32
C SER A 46 -12.90 -5.28 2.12
N ALA A 47 -11.86 -5.54 1.31
CA ALA A 47 -11.34 -6.90 1.09
C ALA A 47 -10.64 -7.50 2.32
N GLU A 48 -10.09 -6.66 3.20
CA GLU A 48 -9.31 -7.07 4.38
C GLU A 48 -10.17 -7.23 5.64
N GLN A 49 -11.46 -6.87 5.60
CA GLN A 49 -12.36 -6.90 6.76
C GLN A 49 -12.37 -8.26 7.48
N ARG A 50 -12.41 -9.37 6.73
CA ARG A 50 -12.37 -10.73 7.31
C ARG A 50 -11.04 -11.02 8.02
N GLN A 51 -9.94 -10.51 7.49
CA GLN A 51 -8.62 -10.69 8.09
C GLN A 51 -8.52 -9.89 9.40
N TYR A 52 -9.02 -8.66 9.40
CA TYR A 52 -9.10 -7.84 10.61
C TYR A 52 -9.90 -8.53 11.72
N LEU A 53 -11.10 -9.06 11.40
CA LEU A 53 -11.95 -9.71 12.40
C LEU A 53 -11.26 -10.93 13.01
N ARG A 54 -10.54 -11.74 12.22
CA ARG A 54 -9.73 -12.85 12.74
C ARG A 54 -8.61 -12.36 13.64
N LEU A 55 -7.89 -11.32 13.22
CA LEU A 55 -6.81 -10.72 14.00
C LEU A 55 -7.30 -10.24 15.37
N MET A 56 -8.41 -9.52 15.40
CA MET A 56 -9.03 -9.01 16.62
C MET A 56 -9.54 -10.13 17.53
N LYS A 57 -10.12 -11.19 16.95
CA LYS A 57 -10.51 -12.39 17.70
C LYS A 57 -9.31 -13.06 18.36
N THR A 58 -8.20 -13.26 17.62
CA THR A 58 -6.96 -13.82 18.18
C THR A 58 -6.37 -12.96 19.29
N LEU A 59 -6.53 -11.65 19.21
CA LEU A 59 -6.08 -10.70 20.23
C LEU A 59 -7.07 -10.51 21.39
N ASN A 60 -8.20 -11.22 21.37
CA ASN A 60 -9.29 -11.09 22.34
C ASN A 60 -9.80 -9.63 22.46
N ARG A 61 -9.84 -8.93 21.32
CA ARG A 61 -10.23 -7.51 21.18
C ARG A 61 -11.36 -7.38 20.17
N GLU A 62 -12.48 -8.01 20.47
CA GLU A 62 -13.65 -7.97 19.60
C GLU A 62 -14.32 -6.60 19.71
N LYS A 63 -13.97 -5.72 18.77
CA LYS A 63 -14.65 -4.44 18.56
C LYS A 63 -15.33 -4.46 17.19
N GLU A 64 -16.52 -3.88 17.13
CA GLU A 64 -17.16 -3.61 15.85
C GLU A 64 -16.31 -2.61 15.05
N LEU A 65 -16.20 -2.86 13.75
CA LEU A 65 -15.58 -1.91 12.84
C LEU A 65 -16.54 -0.76 12.61
N PRO A 66 -16.19 0.48 13.00
CA PRO A 66 -17.01 1.62 12.67
C PRO A 66 -17.06 1.74 11.13
N ARG A 67 -18.25 1.98 10.59
CA ARG A 67 -18.36 2.30 9.17
C ARG A 67 -17.77 3.68 8.95
N PHE A 68 -16.90 3.78 7.96
CA PHE A 68 -16.40 5.08 7.52
C PHE A 68 -17.57 5.88 6.92
N PRO A 69 -17.76 7.16 7.29
CA PRO A 69 -18.80 7.97 6.69
C PRO A 69 -18.47 8.22 5.22
N ILE A 70 -19.36 7.78 4.33
CA ILE A 70 -19.22 7.95 2.89
C ILE A 70 -20.30 8.92 2.42
N VAL A 71 -19.91 9.94 1.67
CA VAL A 71 -20.84 10.82 0.95
C VAL A 71 -21.19 10.16 -0.37
N SER A 72 -22.34 9.49 -0.41
CA SER A 72 -22.79 8.69 -1.57
C SER A 72 -22.89 9.52 -2.85
N GLU A 73 -23.24 10.80 -2.74
CA GLU A 73 -23.38 11.74 -3.84
C GLU A 73 -22.06 11.99 -4.58
N LEU A 74 -20.92 11.85 -3.89
CA LEU A 74 -19.60 12.01 -4.49
C LEU A 74 -19.09 10.72 -5.14
N MET A 75 -19.73 9.57 -4.88
CA MET A 75 -19.19 8.27 -5.27
C MET A 75 -19.10 8.10 -6.79
N ASP A 76 -20.07 8.60 -7.54
CA ASP A 76 -20.06 8.51 -9.00
C ASP A 76 -18.89 9.28 -9.61
N ALA A 77 -18.68 10.52 -9.17
CA ALA A 77 -17.58 11.36 -9.61
C ALA A 77 -16.21 10.76 -9.20
N VAL A 78 -16.11 10.23 -7.98
CA VAL A 78 -14.90 9.55 -7.50
C VAL A 78 -14.61 8.31 -8.35
N LYS A 79 -15.62 7.49 -8.62
CA LYS A 79 -15.48 6.26 -9.41
C LYS A 79 -15.00 6.56 -10.84
N GLN A 80 -15.55 7.60 -11.47
CA GLN A 80 -15.10 8.04 -12.79
C GLN A 80 -13.61 8.45 -12.78
N ARG A 81 -13.20 9.26 -11.79
CA ARG A 81 -11.80 9.70 -11.65
C ARG A 81 -10.85 8.54 -11.39
N VAL A 82 -11.24 7.59 -10.55
CA VAL A 82 -10.43 6.39 -10.23
C VAL A 82 -10.28 5.50 -11.46
N ASN A 83 -11.34 5.32 -12.25
CA ASN A 83 -11.25 4.54 -13.49
C ASN A 83 -10.32 5.22 -14.51
N LEU A 84 -10.47 6.52 -14.73
CA LEU A 84 -9.58 7.29 -15.60
C LEU A 84 -8.11 7.19 -15.15
N ALA A 85 -7.85 7.27 -13.83
CA ALA A 85 -6.51 7.13 -13.29
C ALA A 85 -5.91 5.74 -13.58
N ARG A 86 -6.71 4.67 -13.50
CA ARG A 86 -6.26 3.30 -13.86
C ARG A 86 -5.98 3.16 -15.35
N ASP A 87 -6.81 3.76 -16.19
CA ASP A 87 -6.59 3.76 -17.64
C ASP A 87 -5.28 4.48 -17.98
N ILE A 88 -5.03 5.64 -17.37
CA ILE A 88 -3.76 6.38 -17.51
C ILE A 88 -2.57 5.53 -17.04
N ASP A 89 -2.65 4.88 -15.88
CA ASP A 89 -1.57 4.04 -15.36
C ASP A 89 -1.26 2.86 -16.31
N THR A 90 -2.31 2.24 -16.85
CA THR A 90 -2.19 1.16 -17.84
C THR A 90 -1.50 1.64 -19.11
N MET A 91 -1.95 2.78 -19.67
CA MET A 91 -1.34 3.38 -20.86
C MET A 91 0.12 3.79 -20.62
N GLN A 92 0.43 4.35 -19.45
CA GLN A 92 1.80 4.73 -19.08
C GLN A 92 2.71 3.51 -18.97
N LEU A 93 2.21 2.40 -18.41
CA LEU A 93 2.96 1.15 -18.32
C LEU A 93 3.23 0.56 -19.70
N GLU A 94 2.24 0.56 -20.59
CA GLU A 94 2.39 0.11 -21.98
C GLU A 94 3.39 0.97 -22.75
N TYR A 95 3.28 2.29 -22.62
CA TYR A 95 4.21 3.23 -23.22
C TYR A 95 5.64 2.98 -22.74
N LYS A 96 5.86 2.88 -21.42
CA LYS A 96 7.19 2.57 -20.86
C LYS A 96 7.75 1.26 -21.42
N ARG A 97 6.93 0.22 -21.56
CA ARG A 97 7.35 -1.08 -22.12
C ARG A 97 7.72 -0.98 -23.60
N ALA A 98 6.98 -0.20 -24.37
CA ALA A 98 7.28 0.02 -25.79
C ALA A 98 8.61 0.78 -25.95
N THR A 99 8.76 1.91 -25.25
CA THR A 99 9.98 2.71 -25.28
C THR A 99 11.20 1.94 -24.76
N SER A 100 11.04 1.13 -23.71
CA SER A 100 12.16 0.32 -23.19
C SER A 100 12.64 -0.72 -24.20
N LYS A 101 11.73 -1.32 -24.98
CA LYS A 101 12.10 -2.26 -26.05
C LYS A 101 12.85 -1.56 -27.17
N VAL A 102 12.34 -0.42 -27.64
CA VAL A 102 13.01 0.40 -28.67
C VAL A 102 14.40 0.83 -28.20
N SER A 103 14.51 1.33 -26.96
CA SER A 103 15.79 1.72 -26.38
C SER A 103 16.77 0.56 -26.27
N TRP A 104 16.30 -0.65 -25.97
CA TRP A 104 17.14 -1.84 -25.91
C TRP A 104 17.65 -2.25 -27.30
N VAL A 105 16.78 -2.24 -28.32
CA VAL A 105 17.17 -2.54 -29.70
C VAL A 105 18.18 -1.53 -30.24
N GLN A 106 17.97 -0.24 -29.99
CA GLN A 106 18.93 0.82 -30.37
C GLN A 106 20.27 0.63 -29.68
N LYS A 107 20.31 0.38 -28.37
CA LYS A 107 21.56 0.10 -27.64
C LYS A 107 22.27 -1.14 -28.16
N ALA A 108 21.54 -2.21 -28.44
CA ALA A 108 22.12 -3.45 -28.96
C ALA A 108 22.69 -3.25 -30.38
N ALA A 109 22.06 -2.41 -31.21
CA ALA A 109 22.58 -2.07 -32.54
C ALA A 109 23.84 -1.19 -32.45
N GLU A 110 23.85 -0.19 -31.56
CA GLU A 110 25.04 0.63 -31.27
C GLU A 110 26.22 -0.23 -30.77
N GLU A 111 25.98 -1.16 -29.83
CA GLU A 111 27.01 -2.07 -29.31
C GLU A 111 27.57 -3.04 -30.37
N MET A 112 26.78 -3.34 -31.41
CA MET A 112 27.15 -4.23 -32.51
C MET A 112 27.63 -3.47 -33.76
N ASP A 113 27.75 -2.15 -33.69
CA ASP A 113 28.12 -1.25 -34.79
C ASP A 113 27.21 -1.44 -36.04
N LEU A 114 25.94 -1.75 -35.81
CA LEU A 114 24.92 -1.95 -36.84
C LEU A 114 24.13 -0.67 -37.07
N LEU A 115 24.02 -0.26 -38.34
CA LEU A 115 23.12 0.82 -38.75
C LEU A 115 21.68 0.28 -38.80
N LEU A 116 20.80 0.87 -37.99
CA LEU A 116 19.35 0.62 -38.09
C LEU A 116 18.78 1.60 -39.13
N ASP A 117 18.20 1.07 -40.22
CA ASP A 117 17.39 1.88 -41.13
C ASP A 117 16.08 2.30 -40.43
N GLU A 118 15.61 3.53 -40.69
CA GLU A 118 14.42 4.15 -40.10
C GLU A 118 13.11 3.37 -40.32
#